data_AF-A0A945ZEE5-F1
#
_entry.id   AF-A0A945ZEE5-F1
#
_cell.length_a   1.000
_cell.length_b   1.000
_cell.length_c   1.000
_cell.angle_alpha   90.00
_cell.angle_beta   90.00
_cell.angle_gamma   90.00
#
_symmetry.space_group_name_H-M   'P 1'
#
loop_
_entity.id
_entity.type
_entity.pdbx_description
1 polymer ?
#
loop_
_entity_poly.entity_id
_entity_poly.type
_entity_poly.pdbx_seq_one_letter_code
_entity_poly.pdbx_strand_id
1 'polypeptide(L)' 'MLEHRDLDDVIDRISEAVPFDQLQVGRLKKRKLMLKDQISRLESQLLPDIIA' A
#
# COMPACT_ATOMS: atom_id res chain seq x y z
N MET A 1 -4.01 -2.41 -9.00
CA MET A 1 -3.65 -3.63 -8.23
C MET A 1 -2.18 -4.04 -8.38
N LEU A 2 -1.53 -3.91 -9.56
CA LEU A 2 -0.11 -4.25 -9.74
C LEU A 2 0.83 -3.40 -8.87
N GLU A 3 0.67 -2.07 -8.88
CA GLU A 3 1.50 -1.14 -8.10
C GLU A 3 1.43 -1.37 -6.57
N HIS A 4 0.29 -1.85 -6.07
CA HIS A 4 0.14 -2.23 -4.67
C HIS A 4 0.93 -3.49 -4.32
N ARG A 5 0.97 -4.46 -5.25
CA ARG A 5 1.75 -5.69 -5.11
C ARG A 5 3.25 -5.42 -5.21
N ASP A 6 3.65 -4.55 -6.14
CA ASP A 6 5.04 -4.16 -6.29
C ASP A 6 5.58 -3.44 -5.04
N LEU A 7 4.76 -2.60 -4.40
CA LEU A 7 5.12 -1.97 -3.13
C LEU A 7 5.29 -2.98 -1.99
N ASP A 8 4.50 -4.05 -1.96
CA ASP A 8 4.66 -5.13 -0.99
C ASP A 8 5.96 -5.89 -1.20
N ASP A 9 6.22 -6.34 -2.43
CA ASP A 9 7.44 -7.07 -2.77
C ASP A 9 8.70 -6.24 -2.47
N VAL A 10 8.65 -4.91 -2.66
CA VAL A 10 9.76 -4.01 -2.32
C VAL A 10 9.93 -3.87 -0.80
N ILE A 11 8.84 -3.75 -0.04
CA ILE A 11 8.89 -3.66 1.42
C ILE A 11 9.48 -4.94 2.01
N ASP A 12 9.06 -6.11 1.50
CA ASP A 12 9.50 -7.41 1.99
C ASP A 12 11.00 -7.61 1.72
N ARG A 13 11.46 -7.36 0.48
CA ARG A 13 12.89 -7.44 0.12
C ARG A 13 13.78 -6.51 0.94
N ILE A 14 13.33 -5.28 1.20
CA ILE A 14 14.10 -4.34 2.02
C ILE A 14 14.15 -4.82 3.48
N SER A 15 13.04 -5.37 3.99
CA SER A 15 12.95 -5.84 5.38
C SER A 15 13.77 -7.11 5.65
N GLU A 16 14.01 -7.93 4.62
CA GLU A 16 14.86 -9.13 4.69
C GLU A 16 16.36 -8.81 4.76
N ALA A 17 16.79 -7.65 4.26
CA ALA A 17 18.20 -7.25 4.24
C ALA A 17 18.62 -6.60 5.58
N VAL A 18 19.29 -7.33 6.47
CA VAL A 18 19.75 -6.77 7.77
C VAL A 18 21.16 -6.16 7.67
N PRO A 19 21.38 -4.93 8.18
CA PRO A 19 20.40 -4.01 8.77
C PRO A 19 19.60 -3.26 7.68
N PHE A 20 18.29 -3.12 7.87
CA PHE A 20 17.42 -2.35 6.96
C PHE A 20 17.04 -0.98 7.52
N ASP A 21 16.81 -0.04 6.62
CA ASP A 21 16.34 1.31 6.96
C ASP A 21 14.85 1.28 7.35
N GLN A 22 14.59 1.31 8.66
CA GLN A 22 13.23 1.33 9.21
C GLN A 22 12.43 2.57 8.78
N LEU A 23 13.07 3.72 8.57
CA LEU A 23 12.41 4.94 8.11
C LEU A 23 11.99 4.80 6.65
N GLN A 24 12.82 4.16 5.81
CA GLN A 24 12.47 3.85 4.43
C GLN A 24 11.26 2.91 4.36
N VAL A 25 11.26 1.83 5.14
CA VAL A 25 10.12 0.90 5.22
C VAL A 25 8.86 1.62 5.70
N GLY A 26 8.97 2.50 6.70
CA GLY A 26 7.85 3.31 7.19
C GLY A 26 7.24 4.23 6.12
N ARG A 27 8.09 4.89 5.31
CA ARG A 27 7.63 5.73 4.19
C ARG A 27 6.88 4.92 3.13
N LEU A 28 7.38 3.74 2.78
CA LEU A 28 6.75 2.85 1.80
C LEU A 28 5.40 2.32 2.28
N LYS A 29 5.31 1.89 3.54
CA LYS A 29 4.02 1.47 4.15
C LYS A 29 2.98 2.58 4.15
N LYS A 30 3.39 3.82 4.46
CA LYS A 30 2.49 4.98 4.39
C LYS A 30 1.98 5.23 2.96
N ARG A 31 2.86 5.13 1.95
CA ARG A 31 2.47 5.28 0.54
C ARG A 31 1.49 4.18 0.10
N LYS A 32 1.73 2.93 0.51
CA LYS A 32 0.83 1.81 0.27
C LYS A 32 -0.56 2.06 0.87
N LEU A 33 -0.64 2.54 2.11
CA LEU A 33 -1.92 2.88 2.75
C LEU A 33 -2.68 3.95 1.97
N MET A 34 -2.00 5.03 1.55
CA MET A 34 -2.63 6.09 0.76
C MET A 34 -3.20 5.58 -0.58
N LEU A 35 -2.48 4.69 -1.26
CA LEU A 35 -2.97 4.07 -2.50
C LEU A 35 -4.18 3.18 -2.24
N LYS A 36 -4.18 2.41 -1.16
CA LYS A 36 -5.34 1.60 -0.75
C LYS A 36 -6.57 2.50 -0.48
N ASP A 37 -6.38 3.59 0.25
CA ASP A 37 -7.46 4.53 0.57
C ASP A 37 -8.01 5.19 -0.71
N GLN A 38 -7.15 5.53 -1.67
CA GLN A 38 -7.57 6.06 -2.96
C GLN A 38 -8.38 5.05 -3.78
N ILE A 39 -7.93 3.79 -3.82
CA ILE A 39 -8.65 2.70 -4.49
C ILE A 39 -10.03 2.54 -3.84
N SER A 40 -10.10 2.43 -2.51
CA SER A 40 -11.37 2.27 -1.81
C SER A 40 -12.32 3.45 -2.04
N ARG A 41 -11.81 4.69 -2.08
CA ARG A 41 -12.64 5.86 -2.42
C ARG A 41 -13.20 5.81 -3.83
N LEU A 42 -12.39 5.39 -4.81
CA LEU A 42 -12.83 5.24 -6.20
C LEU A 42 -13.83 4.09 -6.33
N GLU A 43 -13.61 2.98 -5.64
CA GLU A 43 -14.53 1.84 -5.58
C GLU A 43 -15.87 2.25 -4.96
N SER A 44 -15.87 3.01 -3.86
CA SER A 44 -17.10 3.53 -3.26
C SER A 44 -17.85 4.53 -4.16
N GLN A 45 -17.16 5.29 -5.01
CA GLN A 45 -17.80 6.18 -5.99
C GLN A 45 -18.41 5.42 -7.18
N LEU A 46 -17.79 4.31 -7.57
CA LEU A 46 -18.26 3.44 -8.66
C LEU A 46 -19.36 2.47 -8.21
N LEU A 47 -19.34 2.07 -6.94
CA LEU A 47 -20.28 1.14 -6.32
C LEU A 47 -20.91 1.81 -5.08
N PRO A 48 -21.82 2.77 -5.26
CA PRO A 48 -22.40 3.53 -4.16
C PRO A 48 -23.22 2.66 -3.17
N ASP A 49 -23.51 1.39 -3.50
CA ASP A 49 -24.55 0.58 -2.84
C ASP A 49 -24.09 -0.82 -2.40
N ILE A 50 -22.98 -0.94 -1.67
CA ILE A 50 -22.59 -2.24 -1.07
C ILE A 50 -22.20 -2.15 0.42
N ILE A 51 -22.05 -0.95 0.99
CA ILE A 51 -21.69 -0.76 2.41
C ILE A 51 -22.44 0.46 2.98
N ALA A 52 -23.75 0.31 3.19
CA ALA A 52 -24.58 1.17 4.05
C ALA A 52 -25.37 0.28 5.02
#